data_AF-A0A6L6FA84-F1
#
_entry.id   AF-A0A6L6FA84-F1
#
_cell.length_a   1.000
_cell.length_b   1.000
_cell.length_c   1.000
_cell.angle_alpha   90.00
_cell.angle_beta   90.00
_cell.angle_gamma   90.00
#
_symmetry.space_group_name_H-M   'P 1'
#
loop_
_entity.id
_entity.type
_entity.pdbx_description
1 polymer ?
#
loop_
_entity_poly.entity_id
_entity_poly.type
_entity_poly.pdbx_seq_one_letter_code
_entity_poly.pdbx_strand_id
1 'polypeptide(L)'
;MNNKQQYLDIAAGNGEKEASMMVAIPASELTSLQLEQRLEEQTYFTEGEIDYLPDEEGGGFFFSCKRGEEELRFYVSLVESDPEYTINPYFATDPISQELYTQASNAPQAVVVECLFQEKPLVSYLQQLKIIQILVPDLLLGLDISAAGKVFTREWLNFQLIDDLMPSIDSLYVVHAIYDHDENSEDSAPTKYWFHTHGLARCGLSEAEIIIPHPIASYYGIPELFWSFVNNSITNGKIDFNEPIFIGQTQTGYEYLVAVPFEEGLLHVGTSTPIDNLKPLEEMNFEFGDMSSERFMGDWHDRDESHQHPSVMLFRVTQENPTLESFFEGFEDQNAMMFMRTDEETADMSSKARLRWEYFTHMLDNYGPKPVALKKGLFAKLLGKSEEEEESEWRFLIKCGISYQDEEGDEGHEHMWFEPLTWNGDQFEGRLINHPFYVETMEEGGVYPLTRDHITDWTIYYQDGSYTPDTIYKLLSGAQVH
;
A
#
# COMPACT_ATOMS: atom_id res chain seq x y z
N MET A 1 2.83 -0.85 29.05
CA MET A 1 3.76 0.30 29.22
C MET A 1 2.92 1.57 29.38
N ASN A 2 3.45 2.71 29.85
CA ASN A 2 2.71 3.99 29.76
C ASN A 2 2.88 4.53 28.33
N ASN A 3 1.81 5.03 27.68
CA ASN A 3 1.80 5.59 26.32
C ASN A 3 2.99 6.53 26.06
N LYS A 4 3.31 7.38 27.03
CA LYS A 4 4.50 8.26 26.99
C LYS A 4 5.79 7.51 26.62
N GLN A 5 6.05 6.40 27.29
CA GLN A 5 7.29 5.64 27.06
C GLN A 5 7.28 5.01 25.67
N GLN A 6 6.13 4.52 25.21
CA GLN A 6 6.02 3.97 23.85
C GLN A 6 6.30 5.02 22.79
N TYR A 7 5.73 6.23 22.91
CA TYR A 7 6.06 7.32 21.97
C TYR A 7 7.55 7.68 21.99
N LEU A 8 8.17 7.75 23.18
CA LEU A 8 9.62 8.03 23.31
C LEU A 8 10.47 6.92 22.67
N ASP A 9 10.09 5.66 22.87
CA ASP A 9 10.80 4.51 22.30
C ASP A 9 10.65 4.50 20.77
N ILE A 10 9.46 4.77 20.23
CA ILE A 10 9.21 4.91 18.79
C ILE A 10 10.02 6.07 18.20
N ALA A 11 10.04 7.24 18.83
CA ALA A 11 10.83 8.39 18.39
C ALA A 11 12.34 8.10 18.36
N ALA A 12 12.81 7.21 19.24
CA ALA A 12 14.18 6.74 19.31
C ALA A 12 14.49 5.55 18.37
N GLY A 13 13.49 5.06 17.61
CA GLY A 13 13.62 3.89 16.74
C GLY A 13 13.70 2.55 17.47
N ASN A 14 13.20 2.49 18.71
CA ASN A 14 13.15 1.30 19.56
C ASN A 14 11.72 0.92 19.93
N GLY A 15 10.74 1.29 19.10
CA GLY A 15 9.33 0.96 19.33
C GLY A 15 9.12 -0.53 19.52
N GLU A 16 8.30 -0.89 20.51
CA GLU A 16 7.93 -2.29 20.77
C GLU A 16 7.14 -2.83 19.57
N LYS A 17 7.53 -4.01 19.07
CA LYS A 17 6.90 -4.66 17.93
C LYS A 17 5.90 -5.69 18.42
N GLU A 18 4.67 -5.60 17.93
CA GLU A 18 3.69 -6.68 18.10
C GLU A 18 3.98 -7.84 17.13
N ALA A 19 3.51 -9.04 17.44
CA ALA A 19 3.64 -10.17 16.55
C ALA A 19 2.79 -9.94 15.29
N SER A 20 3.38 -10.13 14.11
CA SER A 20 2.64 -10.19 12.86
C SER A 20 1.95 -11.54 12.76
N MET A 21 0.62 -11.57 12.71
CA MET A 21 -0.19 -12.78 12.68
C MET A 21 -0.96 -12.87 11.36
N MET A 22 -0.81 -14.00 10.67
CA MET A 22 -1.57 -14.33 9.48
C MET A 22 -2.22 -15.69 9.60
N VAL A 23 -3.39 -15.85 8.99
CA VAL A 23 -4.14 -17.10 8.93
C VAL A 23 -4.27 -17.53 7.48
N ALA A 24 -3.89 -18.77 7.17
CA ALA A 24 -3.98 -19.35 5.85
C ALA A 24 -5.04 -20.46 5.83
N ILE A 25 -6.07 -20.29 5.01
CA ILE A 25 -7.19 -21.24 4.91
C ILE A 25 -6.91 -22.19 3.73
N PRO A 26 -6.67 -23.49 3.99
CA PRO A 26 -6.40 -24.48 2.94
C PRO A 26 -7.67 -24.97 2.25
N ALA A 27 -7.55 -25.41 1.00
CA ALA A 27 -8.64 -26.10 0.30
C ALA A 27 -8.84 -27.55 0.78
N SER A 28 -7.76 -28.19 1.24
CA SER A 28 -7.73 -29.58 1.71
C SER A 28 -7.41 -29.65 3.20
N GLU A 29 -7.94 -30.65 3.90
CA GLU A 29 -7.51 -30.94 5.28
C GLU A 29 -5.99 -31.19 5.35
N LEU A 30 -5.38 -30.66 6.41
CA LEU A 30 -3.96 -30.75 6.68
C LEU A 30 -3.71 -31.49 8.00
N THR A 31 -2.48 -31.95 8.16
CA THR A 31 -1.96 -32.55 9.39
C THR A 31 -0.65 -31.90 9.75
N SER A 32 -0.28 -31.84 11.03
CA SER A 32 0.99 -31.27 11.47
C SER A 32 2.19 -31.92 10.78
N LEU A 33 2.16 -33.25 10.56
CA LEU A 33 3.20 -33.97 9.83
C LEU A 33 3.36 -33.49 8.37
N GLN A 34 2.26 -33.12 7.70
CA GLN A 34 2.36 -32.55 6.34
C GLN A 34 2.99 -31.16 6.34
N LEU A 35 2.73 -30.35 7.36
CA LEU A 35 3.37 -29.04 7.52
C LEU A 35 4.88 -29.21 7.75
N GLU A 36 5.28 -30.11 8.64
CA GLU A 36 6.68 -30.45 8.91
C GLU A 36 7.40 -30.95 7.64
N GLN A 37 6.79 -31.89 6.91
CA GLN A 37 7.35 -32.40 5.65
C GLN A 37 7.55 -31.29 4.62
N ARG A 38 6.62 -30.35 4.49
CA ARG A 38 6.76 -29.20 3.58
C ARG A 38 7.94 -28.30 3.99
N LEU A 39 8.17 -28.10 5.28
CA LEU A 39 9.33 -27.33 5.79
C LEU A 39 10.67 -28.06 5.61
N GLU A 40 10.67 -29.40 5.64
CA GLU A 40 11.85 -30.23 5.36
C GLU A 40 12.18 -30.29 3.84
N GLU A 41 11.16 -30.33 2.98
CA GLU A 41 11.32 -30.49 1.53
C GLU A 41 11.58 -29.19 0.77
N GLN A 42 11.16 -28.04 1.32
CA GLN A 42 11.41 -26.74 0.72
C GLN A 42 12.91 -26.42 0.65
N THR A 43 13.30 -25.55 -0.28
CA THR A 43 14.71 -25.14 -0.50
C THR A 43 14.95 -23.64 -0.41
N TYR A 44 13.90 -22.89 -0.05
CA TYR A 44 13.93 -21.43 0.01
C TYR A 44 14.59 -20.92 1.29
N PHE A 45 14.24 -21.51 2.44
CA PHE A 45 14.86 -21.30 3.74
C PHE A 45 15.93 -22.36 4.02
N THR A 46 17.03 -21.92 4.60
CA THR A 46 18.17 -22.77 4.98
C THR A 46 18.25 -22.94 6.48
N GLU A 47 18.99 -23.95 6.97
CA GLU A 47 19.20 -24.17 8.41
C GLU A 47 17.88 -24.26 9.22
N GLY A 48 16.86 -24.90 8.63
CA GLY A 48 15.55 -25.08 9.26
C GLY A 48 15.59 -26.02 10.46
N GLU A 49 15.06 -25.58 11.60
CA GLU A 49 14.90 -26.36 12.83
C GLU A 49 13.48 -26.17 13.39
N ILE A 50 12.87 -27.26 13.87
CA ILE A 50 11.53 -27.27 14.46
C ILE A 50 11.64 -27.47 15.97
N ASP A 51 11.14 -26.49 16.73
CA ASP A 51 11.08 -26.51 18.19
C ASP A 51 9.62 -26.63 18.65
N TYR A 52 9.26 -27.75 19.27
CA TYR A 52 7.92 -27.94 19.82
C TYR A 52 7.76 -27.22 21.16
N LEU A 53 6.59 -26.61 21.37
CA LEU A 53 6.20 -26.09 22.66
C LEU A 53 5.68 -27.23 23.55
N PRO A 54 6.33 -27.51 24.70
CA PRO A 54 5.77 -28.44 25.66
C PRO A 54 4.48 -27.84 26.23
N ASP A 55 3.40 -28.61 26.19
CA ASP A 55 2.12 -28.34 26.89
C ASP A 55 1.17 -27.27 26.30
N GLU A 56 1.28 -26.91 25.01
CA GLU A 56 0.18 -26.16 24.34
C GLU A 56 -0.96 -27.10 23.90
N GLU A 57 -2.16 -26.89 24.46
CA GLU A 57 -3.42 -27.44 23.92
C GLU A 57 -3.66 -26.84 22.52
N GLY A 58 -3.12 -27.49 21.48
CA GLY A 58 -3.19 -27.00 20.10
C GLY A 58 -2.07 -27.50 19.19
N GLY A 59 -0.93 -27.92 19.75
CA GLY A 59 0.12 -28.62 18.99
C GLY A 59 0.90 -27.76 17.99
N GLY A 60 1.05 -26.45 18.24
CA GLY A 60 1.92 -25.57 17.47
C GLY A 60 3.42 -25.82 17.69
N PHE A 61 4.24 -25.26 16.81
CA PHE A 61 5.71 -25.34 16.88
C PHE A 61 6.36 -24.05 16.36
N PHE A 62 7.59 -23.79 16.79
CA PHE A 62 8.43 -22.79 16.16
C PHE A 62 9.27 -23.40 15.03
N PHE A 63 9.33 -22.73 13.90
CA PHE A 63 10.28 -22.99 12.83
C PHE A 63 11.32 -21.87 12.81
N SER A 64 12.55 -22.20 13.19
CA SER A 64 13.71 -21.32 13.13
C SER A 64 14.48 -21.62 11.85
N CYS A 65 14.86 -20.60 11.07
CA CYS A 65 15.55 -20.80 9.79
C CYS A 65 16.35 -19.57 9.37
N LYS A 66 17.03 -19.66 8.22
CA LYS A 66 17.76 -18.55 7.61
C LYS A 66 17.34 -18.26 6.18
N ARG A 67 17.41 -16.98 5.81
CA ARG A 67 17.39 -16.50 4.42
C ARG A 67 18.58 -15.56 4.21
N GLY A 68 19.63 -16.07 3.56
CA GLY A 68 20.89 -15.33 3.50
C GLY A 68 21.48 -15.15 4.91
N GLU A 69 21.68 -13.91 5.32
CA GLU A 69 22.19 -13.56 6.68
C GLU A 69 21.05 -13.34 7.70
N GLU A 70 19.78 -13.34 7.27
CA GLU A 70 18.64 -13.11 8.15
C GLU A 70 18.27 -14.40 8.90
N GLU A 71 18.23 -14.32 10.24
CA GLU A 71 17.75 -15.39 11.12
C GLU A 71 16.26 -15.18 11.40
N LEU A 72 15.41 -16.06 10.89
CA LEU A 72 13.96 -15.93 10.95
C LEU A 72 13.38 -16.95 11.93
N ARG A 73 12.29 -16.58 12.58
CA ARG A 73 11.55 -17.48 13.47
C ARG A 73 10.06 -17.28 13.31
N PHE A 74 9.38 -18.37 12.98
CA PHE A 74 7.94 -18.40 12.78
C PHE A 74 7.30 -19.32 13.81
N TYR A 75 6.23 -18.90 14.46
CA TYR A 75 5.31 -19.81 15.12
C TYR A 75 4.31 -20.31 14.09
N VAL A 76 4.07 -21.61 14.06
CA VAL A 76 3.15 -22.28 13.15
C VAL A 76 2.21 -23.16 13.95
N SER A 77 0.90 -23.00 13.72
CA SER A 77 -0.12 -23.82 14.36
C SER A 77 -1.22 -24.21 13.40
N LEU A 78 -1.65 -25.47 13.46
CA LEU A 78 -2.81 -25.96 12.72
C LEU A 78 -4.01 -25.93 13.67
N VAL A 79 -4.99 -25.08 13.37
CA VAL A 79 -6.16 -24.86 14.22
C VAL A 79 -7.43 -25.36 13.53
N GLU A 80 -8.41 -25.80 14.33
CA GLU A 80 -9.77 -26.04 13.84
C GLU A 80 -10.46 -24.71 13.53
N SER A 81 -11.32 -24.68 12.51
CA SER A 81 -12.10 -23.49 12.17
C SER A 81 -13.05 -23.13 13.31
N ASP A 82 -13.05 -21.85 13.70
CA ASP A 82 -14.06 -21.32 14.61
C ASP A 82 -15.37 -21.03 13.84
N PRO A 83 -16.48 -21.72 14.15
CA PRO A 83 -17.76 -21.50 13.46
C PRO A 83 -18.37 -20.11 13.73
N GLU A 84 -17.89 -19.38 14.74
CA GLU A 84 -18.32 -18.00 15.03
C GLU A 84 -17.48 -16.97 14.27
N TYR A 85 -16.29 -17.34 13.80
CA TYR A 85 -15.43 -16.42 13.05
C TYR A 85 -16.00 -16.15 11.65
N THR A 86 -16.19 -14.87 11.36
CA THR A 86 -16.68 -14.41 10.06
C THR A 86 -15.55 -13.71 9.32
N ILE A 87 -15.24 -14.20 8.11
CA ILE A 87 -14.28 -13.55 7.22
C ILE A 87 -14.88 -12.20 6.79
N ASN A 88 -14.14 -11.12 7.00
CA ASN A 88 -14.54 -9.79 6.55
C ASN A 88 -13.79 -9.41 5.26
N PRO A 89 -14.43 -9.48 4.08
CA PRO A 89 -13.75 -9.21 2.81
C PRO A 89 -13.65 -7.72 2.46
N TYR A 90 -14.04 -6.78 3.34
CA TYR A 90 -13.99 -5.34 3.02
C TYR A 90 -12.59 -4.87 2.64
N PHE A 91 -11.55 -5.46 3.23
CA PHE A 91 -10.15 -5.17 2.90
C PHE A 91 -9.57 -6.37 2.17
N ALA A 92 -9.79 -6.46 0.87
CA ALA A 92 -9.27 -7.57 0.06
C ALA A 92 -8.34 -7.07 -1.05
N THR A 93 -7.26 -7.80 -1.29
CA THR A 93 -6.34 -7.55 -2.43
C THR A 93 -7.02 -7.78 -3.78
N ASP A 94 -8.06 -8.60 -3.81
CA ASP A 94 -8.87 -8.94 -4.98
C ASP A 94 -10.36 -9.05 -4.63
N PRO A 95 -11.26 -8.85 -5.61
CA PRO A 95 -12.67 -9.22 -5.47
C PRO A 95 -12.80 -10.71 -5.12
N ILE A 96 -13.52 -11.00 -4.03
CA ILE A 96 -13.75 -12.37 -3.58
C ILE A 96 -15.10 -12.85 -4.13
N SER A 97 -15.08 -13.92 -4.91
CA SER A 97 -16.33 -14.53 -5.40
C SER A 97 -17.11 -15.16 -4.25
N GLN A 98 -18.45 -15.19 -4.37
CA GLN A 98 -19.30 -15.84 -3.37
C GLN A 98 -18.96 -17.32 -3.20
N GLU A 99 -18.54 -18.00 -4.28
CA GLU A 99 -18.11 -19.40 -4.22
C GLU A 99 -16.83 -19.55 -3.38
N LEU A 100 -15.80 -18.75 -3.66
CA LEU A 100 -14.55 -18.79 -2.92
C LEU A 100 -14.75 -18.43 -1.45
N TYR A 101 -15.53 -17.38 -1.16
CA TYR A 101 -15.92 -17.02 0.20
C TYR A 101 -16.59 -18.20 0.91
N THR A 102 -17.58 -18.83 0.26
CA THR A 102 -18.31 -19.97 0.83
C THR A 102 -17.39 -21.16 1.08
N GLN A 103 -16.46 -21.45 0.18
CA GLN A 103 -15.48 -22.52 0.37
C GLN A 103 -14.57 -22.23 1.56
N ALA A 104 -14.02 -21.02 1.65
CA ALA A 104 -13.12 -20.62 2.73
C ALA A 104 -13.83 -20.60 4.09
N SER A 105 -15.05 -20.08 4.18
CA SER A 105 -15.84 -20.07 5.43
C SER A 105 -16.25 -21.46 5.91
N ASN A 106 -16.27 -22.48 5.03
CA ASN A 106 -16.59 -23.86 5.40
C ASN A 106 -15.35 -24.75 5.53
N ALA A 107 -14.15 -24.21 5.33
CA ALA A 107 -12.92 -24.98 5.52
C ALA A 107 -12.80 -25.39 6.99
N PRO A 108 -12.52 -26.67 7.31
CA PRO A 108 -12.57 -27.16 8.69
C PRO A 108 -11.37 -26.76 9.54
N GLN A 109 -10.33 -26.19 8.93
CA GLN A 109 -9.04 -25.93 9.54
C GLN A 109 -8.41 -24.66 8.95
N ALA A 110 -7.46 -24.09 9.67
CA ALA A 110 -6.58 -23.05 9.16
C ALA A 110 -5.16 -23.21 9.73
N VAL A 111 -4.19 -22.62 9.04
CA VAL A 111 -2.79 -22.55 9.52
C VAL A 111 -2.52 -21.12 9.99
N VAL A 112 -2.23 -20.97 11.28
CA VAL A 112 -1.76 -19.72 11.88
C VAL A 112 -0.25 -19.64 11.68
N VAL A 113 0.23 -18.50 11.21
CA VAL A 113 1.66 -18.18 11.10
C VAL A 113 1.91 -16.85 11.77
N GLU A 114 2.77 -16.84 12.79
CA GLU A 114 3.16 -15.65 13.52
C GLU A 114 4.67 -15.43 13.47
N CYS A 115 5.11 -14.17 13.40
CA CYS A 115 6.51 -13.81 13.57
C CYS A 115 6.67 -12.38 14.07
N LEU A 116 7.78 -12.09 14.76
CA LEU A 116 8.20 -10.71 15.01
C LEU A 116 8.93 -10.18 13.78
N PHE A 117 8.55 -9.01 13.31
CA PHE A 117 9.29 -8.34 12.25
C PHE A 117 10.65 -7.86 12.73
N GLN A 118 11.62 -7.93 11.83
CA GLN A 118 12.96 -7.43 12.06
C GLN A 118 13.04 -5.95 11.70
N GLU A 119 14.26 -5.43 11.52
CA GLU A 119 14.51 -4.02 11.19
C GLU A 119 13.93 -3.61 9.83
N LYS A 120 13.68 -4.58 8.94
CA LYS A 120 13.06 -4.35 7.62
C LYS A 120 11.67 -4.99 7.57
N PRO A 121 10.59 -4.25 7.86
CA PRO A 121 9.23 -4.78 7.89
C PRO A 121 8.79 -5.45 6.59
N LEU A 122 9.05 -4.82 5.43
CA LEU A 122 8.67 -5.39 4.13
C LEU A 122 9.37 -6.72 3.83
N VAL A 123 10.64 -6.85 4.22
CA VAL A 123 11.36 -8.12 4.07
C VAL A 123 10.74 -9.18 4.97
N SER A 124 10.47 -8.84 6.24
CA SER A 124 9.83 -9.75 7.18
C SER A 124 8.45 -10.22 6.70
N TYR A 125 7.66 -9.29 6.17
CA TYR A 125 6.35 -9.57 5.55
C TYR A 125 6.48 -10.49 4.34
N LEU A 126 7.44 -10.25 3.45
CA LEU A 126 7.73 -11.14 2.31
C LEU A 126 8.06 -12.56 2.79
N GLN A 127 8.90 -12.70 3.82
CA GLN A 127 9.25 -14.03 4.34
C GLN A 127 8.04 -14.73 4.99
N GLN A 128 7.16 -13.98 5.66
CA GLN A 128 5.91 -14.52 6.20
C GLN A 128 4.96 -15.00 5.09
N LEU A 129 4.84 -14.25 3.99
CA LEU A 129 4.08 -14.70 2.82
C LEU A 129 4.70 -15.96 2.17
N LYS A 130 6.03 -16.02 2.08
CA LYS A 130 6.76 -17.17 1.52
C LYS A 130 6.53 -18.45 2.34
N ILE A 131 6.60 -18.38 3.67
CA ILE A 131 6.32 -19.56 4.50
C ILE A 131 4.86 -19.99 4.39
N ILE A 132 3.90 -19.05 4.27
CA ILE A 132 2.49 -19.39 4.02
C ILE A 132 2.33 -20.13 2.68
N GLN A 133 2.97 -19.67 1.60
CA GLN A 133 2.93 -20.34 0.30
C GLN A 133 3.48 -21.77 0.37
N ILE A 134 4.54 -22.00 1.15
CA ILE A 134 5.15 -23.32 1.37
C ILE A 134 4.22 -24.22 2.18
N LEU A 135 3.68 -23.68 3.29
CA LEU A 135 2.84 -24.43 4.22
C LEU A 135 1.46 -24.74 3.65
N VAL A 136 0.89 -23.87 2.81
CA VAL A 136 -0.48 -23.98 2.28
C VAL A 136 -0.50 -23.67 0.77
N PRO A 137 0.06 -24.54 -0.09
CA PRO A 137 0.13 -24.29 -1.54
C PRO A 137 -1.25 -24.30 -2.23
N ASP A 138 -2.25 -24.96 -1.64
CA ASP A 138 -3.64 -25.00 -2.10
C ASP A 138 -4.53 -23.98 -1.38
N LEU A 139 -3.96 -22.84 -0.98
CA LEU A 139 -4.64 -21.73 -0.31
C LEU A 139 -5.98 -21.37 -1.01
N LEU A 140 -7.04 -21.24 -0.21
CA LEU A 140 -8.28 -20.58 -0.60
C LEU A 140 -8.16 -19.07 -0.38
N LEU A 141 -7.95 -18.66 0.87
CA LEU A 141 -7.77 -17.28 1.29
C LEU A 141 -6.72 -17.20 2.41
N GLY A 142 -5.93 -16.15 2.42
CA GLY A 142 -5.15 -15.73 3.56
C GLY A 142 -5.77 -14.50 4.23
N LEU A 143 -5.60 -14.38 5.53
CA LEU A 143 -6.10 -13.28 6.36
C LEU A 143 -4.92 -12.69 7.14
N ASP A 144 -4.64 -11.41 6.93
CA ASP A 144 -3.64 -10.68 7.70
C ASP A 144 -4.31 -10.08 8.94
N ILE A 145 -4.27 -10.82 10.05
CA ILE A 145 -4.97 -10.47 11.28
C ILE A 145 -4.42 -9.17 11.86
N SER A 146 -3.10 -8.98 11.77
CA SER A 146 -2.45 -7.73 12.21
C SER A 146 -2.91 -6.50 11.41
N ALA A 147 -3.40 -6.67 10.19
CA ALA A 147 -3.95 -5.60 9.36
C ALA A 147 -5.49 -5.72 9.23
N ALA A 148 -6.17 -5.81 10.38
CA ALA A 148 -7.63 -5.91 10.50
C ALA A 148 -8.28 -7.03 9.66
N GLY A 149 -7.59 -8.17 9.52
CA GLY A 149 -8.08 -9.32 8.77
C GLY A 149 -8.05 -9.12 7.25
N LYS A 150 -7.17 -8.26 6.73
CA LYS A 150 -7.01 -8.01 5.29
C LYS A 150 -6.86 -9.33 4.53
N VAL A 151 -7.75 -9.55 3.56
CA VAL A 151 -7.86 -10.79 2.80
C VAL A 151 -6.92 -10.77 1.59
N PHE A 152 -6.18 -11.85 1.39
CA PHE A 152 -5.42 -12.07 0.17
C PHE A 152 -5.72 -13.41 -0.49
N THR A 153 -5.71 -13.39 -1.82
CA THR A 153 -5.98 -14.58 -2.64
C THR A 153 -4.69 -15.35 -2.91
N ARG A 154 -4.83 -16.62 -3.30
CA ARG A 154 -3.71 -17.42 -3.77
C ARG A 154 -3.08 -16.84 -5.04
N GLU A 155 -3.89 -16.29 -5.93
CA GLU A 155 -3.45 -15.67 -7.18
C GLU A 155 -2.58 -14.45 -6.89
N TRP A 156 -3.02 -13.56 -5.98
CA TRP A 156 -2.20 -12.44 -5.50
C TRP A 156 -0.91 -12.93 -4.84
N LEU A 157 -1.01 -13.86 -3.88
CA LEU A 157 0.16 -14.38 -3.15
C LEU A 157 1.20 -14.94 -4.11
N ASN A 158 0.79 -15.83 -5.02
CA ASN A 158 1.69 -16.45 -5.97
C ASN A 158 2.34 -15.42 -6.89
N PHE A 159 1.58 -14.41 -7.34
CA PHE A 159 2.10 -13.37 -8.22
C PHE A 159 3.10 -12.44 -7.53
N GLN A 160 2.82 -12.03 -6.28
CA GLN A 160 3.77 -11.19 -5.52
C GLN A 160 5.09 -11.93 -5.27
N LEU A 161 5.04 -13.25 -5.15
CA LEU A 161 6.20 -14.07 -4.80
C LEU A 161 7.02 -14.59 -6.00
N ILE A 162 6.67 -14.26 -7.25
CA ILE A 162 7.38 -14.79 -8.46
C ILE A 162 8.83 -14.32 -8.52
N ASP A 163 9.07 -13.02 -8.33
CA ASP A 163 10.34 -12.37 -8.68
C ASP A 163 11.20 -12.00 -7.46
N ASP A 164 10.85 -12.47 -6.26
CA ASP A 164 11.48 -12.08 -4.97
C ASP A 164 11.51 -10.54 -4.78
N LEU A 165 10.44 -9.86 -5.21
CA LEU A 165 10.27 -8.41 -5.14
C LEU A 165 9.59 -8.00 -3.84
N MET A 166 9.87 -6.77 -3.40
CA MET A 166 9.22 -6.26 -2.20
C MET A 166 7.74 -5.98 -2.48
N PRO A 167 6.83 -6.37 -1.58
CA PRO A 167 5.46 -5.89 -1.61
C PRO A 167 5.42 -4.37 -1.45
N SER A 168 4.33 -3.75 -1.91
CA SER A 168 4.09 -2.33 -1.69
C SER A 168 3.90 -2.02 -0.19
N ILE A 169 4.22 -0.80 0.25
CA ILE A 169 4.18 -0.44 1.68
C ILE A 169 2.78 -0.55 2.29
N ASP A 170 1.74 -0.28 1.50
CA ASP A 170 0.33 -0.44 1.86
C ASP A 170 -0.10 -1.91 2.00
N SER A 171 0.79 -2.86 1.69
CA SER A 171 0.58 -4.27 2.06
C SER A 171 0.65 -4.48 3.57
N LEU A 172 1.37 -3.62 4.30
CA LEU A 172 1.61 -3.75 5.74
C LEU A 172 0.46 -3.27 6.62
N TYR A 173 -0.49 -2.52 6.08
CA TYR A 173 -1.59 -1.96 6.86
C TYR A 173 -2.87 -1.83 6.05
N VAL A 174 -3.97 -1.49 6.73
CA VAL A 174 -5.21 -1.01 6.11
C VAL A 174 -5.54 0.36 6.66
N VAL A 175 -6.24 1.18 5.87
CA VAL A 175 -6.87 2.42 6.35
C VAL A 175 -8.35 2.17 6.47
N HIS A 176 -8.87 2.21 7.69
CA HIS A 176 -10.30 2.21 7.95
C HIS A 176 -10.84 3.64 7.89
N ALA A 177 -12.02 3.81 7.30
CA ALA A 177 -12.74 5.06 7.26
C ALA A 177 -14.09 4.89 7.99
N ILE A 178 -14.28 5.65 9.05
CA ILE A 178 -15.54 5.76 9.78
C ILE A 178 -16.10 7.16 9.50
N TYR A 179 -17.40 7.25 9.25
CA TYR A 179 -18.06 8.51 8.94
C TYR A 179 -19.50 8.53 9.45
N ASP A 180 -20.00 9.71 9.76
CA ASP A 180 -21.36 9.86 10.29
C ASP A 180 -22.40 9.60 9.20
N HIS A 181 -23.52 9.01 9.61
CA HIS A 181 -24.68 8.82 8.74
C HIS A 181 -25.89 9.46 9.42
N ASP A 182 -26.72 10.17 8.66
CA ASP A 182 -28.03 10.57 9.18
C ASP A 182 -28.92 9.32 9.26
N GLU A 183 -29.22 8.87 10.48
CA GLU A 183 -30.13 7.74 10.72
C GLU A 183 -31.52 7.94 10.09
N ASN A 184 -31.89 9.19 9.75
CA ASN A 184 -33.18 9.53 9.14
C ASN A 184 -33.11 9.68 7.61
N SER A 185 -31.93 9.59 7.01
CA SER A 185 -31.73 9.76 5.57
C SER A 185 -30.48 9.00 5.10
N GLU A 186 -30.68 7.79 4.57
CA GLU A 186 -29.61 6.97 3.94
C GLU A 186 -28.89 7.70 2.79
N ASP A 187 -29.52 8.71 2.18
CA ASP A 187 -28.95 9.52 1.09
C ASP A 187 -28.16 10.76 1.56
N SER A 188 -27.98 10.96 2.87
CA SER A 188 -27.23 12.11 3.38
C SER A 188 -25.72 11.91 3.19
N ALA A 189 -25.04 12.94 2.66
CA ALA A 189 -23.59 12.92 2.59
C ALA A 189 -22.98 13.04 4.00
N PRO A 190 -21.92 12.30 4.32
CA PRO A 190 -21.29 12.38 5.64
C PRO A 190 -20.69 13.77 5.88
N THR A 191 -20.72 14.20 7.14
CA THR A 191 -20.24 15.51 7.57
C THR A 191 -18.99 15.45 8.45
N LYS A 192 -18.60 14.26 8.91
CA LYS A 192 -17.42 14.02 9.74
C LYS A 192 -16.80 12.68 9.36
N TYR A 193 -15.47 12.64 9.45
CA TYR A 193 -14.70 11.48 9.06
C TYR A 193 -13.59 11.20 10.06
N TRP A 194 -13.38 9.93 10.36
CA TRP A 194 -12.26 9.42 11.12
C TRP A 194 -11.59 8.31 10.31
N PHE A 195 -10.35 8.56 9.92
CA PHE A 195 -9.50 7.58 9.27
C PHE A 195 -8.46 7.09 10.25
N HIS A 196 -8.23 5.79 10.31
CA HIS A 196 -7.18 5.22 11.14
C HIS A 196 -6.58 3.97 10.50
N THR A 197 -5.32 3.70 10.80
CA THR A 197 -4.63 2.51 10.31
C THR A 197 -4.79 1.32 11.25
N HIS A 198 -4.63 0.12 10.69
CA HIS A 198 -4.34 -1.11 11.43
C HIS A 198 -3.16 -1.83 10.77
N GLY A 199 -2.14 -2.19 11.54
CA GLY A 199 -1.02 -3.03 11.10
C GLY A 199 0.37 -2.39 11.22
N LEU A 200 0.47 -1.17 11.74
CA LEU A 200 1.75 -0.49 11.98
C LEU A 200 2.44 -0.95 13.26
N ALA A 201 1.69 -1.46 14.25
CA ALA A 201 2.24 -1.95 15.52
C ALA A 201 3.28 -3.08 15.34
N ARG A 202 3.06 -4.01 14.40
CA ARG A 202 4.06 -5.05 14.06
C ARG A 202 5.35 -4.50 13.44
N CYS A 203 5.32 -3.26 12.95
CA CYS A 203 6.51 -2.57 12.43
C CYS A 203 7.27 -1.80 13.52
N GLY A 204 6.76 -1.77 14.77
CA GLY A 204 7.32 -0.96 15.86
C GLY A 204 6.95 0.52 15.76
N LEU A 205 5.86 0.83 15.04
CA LEU A 205 5.31 2.16 14.88
C LEU A 205 3.94 2.25 15.55
N SER A 206 3.49 3.45 15.89
CA SER A 206 2.12 3.67 16.34
C SER A 206 1.17 3.70 15.13
N GLU A 207 -0.09 3.28 15.32
CA GLU A 207 -1.12 3.51 14.31
C GLU A 207 -1.29 5.00 14.01
N ALA A 208 -1.72 5.35 12.80
CA ALA A 208 -1.88 6.72 12.35
C ALA A 208 -3.35 7.05 12.13
N GLU A 209 -3.73 8.29 12.42
CA GLU A 209 -5.12 8.75 12.38
C GLU A 209 -5.26 10.13 11.76
N ILE A 210 -6.37 10.35 11.05
CA ILE A 210 -6.80 11.65 10.56
C ILE A 210 -8.24 11.86 10.97
N ILE A 211 -8.51 12.96 11.67
CA ILE A 211 -9.86 13.40 12.04
C ILE A 211 -10.22 14.63 11.23
N ILE A 212 -11.35 14.53 10.51
CA ILE A 212 -11.91 15.61 9.71
C ILE A 212 -13.29 15.97 10.29
N PRO A 213 -13.40 17.05 11.08
CA PRO A 213 -14.64 17.43 11.76
C PRO A 213 -15.60 18.24 10.86
N HIS A 214 -15.44 18.14 9.54
CA HIS A 214 -16.24 18.86 8.54
C HIS A 214 -16.42 18.03 7.26
N PRO A 215 -17.42 18.36 6.42
CA PRO A 215 -17.61 17.70 5.13
C PRO A 215 -16.38 17.82 4.23
N ILE A 216 -16.18 16.82 3.36
CA ILE A 216 -15.17 16.83 2.30
C ILE A 216 -15.85 16.59 0.96
N ALA A 217 -15.34 17.23 -0.10
CA ALA A 217 -15.84 17.01 -1.45
C ALA A 217 -15.33 15.70 -2.07
N SER A 218 -14.21 15.16 -1.57
CA SER A 218 -13.57 13.95 -2.08
C SER A 218 -12.66 13.33 -1.01
N TYR A 219 -12.47 12.01 -1.09
CA TYR A 219 -11.48 11.26 -0.32
C TYR A 219 -10.09 11.27 -0.97
N TYR A 220 -9.96 11.88 -2.15
CA TYR A 220 -8.74 11.89 -2.95
C TYR A 220 -7.54 12.43 -2.15
N GLY A 221 -6.42 11.70 -2.18
CA GLY A 221 -5.18 12.07 -1.51
C GLY A 221 -5.04 11.51 -0.10
N ILE A 222 -6.13 11.13 0.59
CA ILE A 222 -6.05 10.59 1.97
C ILE A 222 -5.17 9.33 2.04
N PRO A 223 -5.38 8.30 1.18
CA PRO A 223 -4.52 7.12 1.19
C PRO A 223 -3.04 7.47 0.95
N GLU A 224 -2.76 8.41 0.07
CA GLU A 224 -1.40 8.85 -0.27
C GLU A 224 -0.72 9.63 0.87
N LEU A 225 -1.48 10.30 1.74
CA LEU A 225 -0.96 10.91 2.97
C LEU A 225 -0.47 9.84 3.94
N PHE A 226 -1.31 8.83 4.23
CA PHE A 226 -0.91 7.69 5.05
C PHE A 226 0.28 6.97 4.44
N TRP A 227 0.26 6.76 3.12
CA TRP A 227 1.37 6.15 2.40
C TRP A 227 2.68 6.90 2.62
N SER A 228 2.67 8.22 2.39
CA SER A 228 3.87 9.05 2.50
C SER A 228 4.40 9.05 3.94
N PHE A 229 3.51 9.16 4.93
CA PHE A 229 3.84 9.11 6.34
C PHE A 229 4.45 7.74 6.74
N VAL A 230 3.78 6.65 6.39
CA VAL A 230 4.21 5.29 6.74
C VAL A 230 5.53 4.95 6.05
N ASN A 231 5.67 5.30 4.77
CA ASN A 231 6.92 5.05 4.04
C ASN A 231 8.09 5.82 4.66
N ASN A 232 7.91 7.10 4.99
CA ASN A 232 8.92 7.88 5.69
C ASN A 232 9.28 7.25 7.06
N SER A 233 8.27 6.85 7.82
CA SER A 233 8.46 6.29 9.17
C SER A 233 9.19 4.94 9.13
N ILE A 234 8.84 4.07 8.18
CA ILE A 234 9.50 2.77 7.98
C ILE A 234 10.94 2.97 7.48
N THR A 235 11.15 3.87 6.52
CA THR A 235 12.50 4.16 5.97
C THR A 235 13.44 4.66 7.07
N ASN A 236 12.94 5.49 7.99
CA ASN A 236 13.72 6.03 9.09
C ASN A 236 13.72 5.13 10.34
N GLY A 237 12.88 4.10 10.39
CA GLY A 237 12.69 3.20 11.53
C GLY A 237 12.09 3.88 12.78
N LYS A 238 11.45 5.04 12.63
CA LYS A 238 10.90 5.86 13.73
C LYS A 238 9.79 6.79 13.24
N ILE A 239 9.09 7.42 14.17
CA ILE A 239 8.18 8.55 13.89
C ILE A 239 8.83 9.83 14.42
N ASP A 240 8.93 10.86 13.57
CA ASP A 240 9.35 12.19 13.97
C ASP A 240 8.14 12.99 14.50
N PHE A 241 7.87 12.85 15.79
CA PHE A 241 6.74 13.53 16.45
C PHE A 241 6.94 15.03 16.51
N ASN A 242 5.85 15.78 16.29
CA ASN A 242 5.77 17.25 16.38
C ASN A 242 6.67 18.01 15.40
N GLU A 243 7.31 17.32 14.47
CA GLU A 243 8.17 17.92 13.45
C GLU A 243 7.52 17.81 12.06
N PRO A 244 7.74 18.79 11.16
CA PRO A 244 7.25 18.72 9.78
C PRO A 244 7.92 17.60 8.98
N ILE A 245 7.11 16.66 8.49
CA ILE A 245 7.48 15.57 7.59
C ILE A 245 7.07 15.96 6.18
N PHE A 246 8.02 16.13 5.27
CA PHE A 246 7.73 16.49 3.88
C PHE A 246 6.97 15.36 3.17
N ILE A 247 5.84 15.69 2.55
CA ILE A 247 4.98 14.71 1.85
C ILE A 247 4.76 15.02 0.38
N GLY A 248 5.10 16.22 -0.09
CA GLY A 248 4.91 16.54 -1.49
C GLY A 248 4.89 18.03 -1.79
N GLN A 249 4.54 18.34 -3.03
CA GLN A 249 4.50 19.69 -3.55
C GLN A 249 3.23 19.92 -4.36
N THR A 250 2.66 21.10 -4.19
CA THR A 250 1.59 21.66 -5.05
C THR A 250 2.15 22.80 -5.89
N GLN A 251 1.33 23.38 -6.78
CA GLN A 251 1.74 24.58 -7.53
C GLN A 251 2.02 25.79 -6.62
N THR A 252 1.49 25.80 -5.39
CA THR A 252 1.58 26.93 -4.47
C THR A 252 2.72 26.80 -3.46
N GLY A 253 3.25 25.60 -3.21
CA GLY A 253 4.33 25.40 -2.25
C GLY A 253 4.53 23.94 -1.83
N TYR A 254 5.35 23.76 -0.80
CA TYR A 254 5.60 22.46 -0.19
C TYR A 254 4.58 22.11 0.89
N GLU A 255 4.25 20.82 0.95
CA GLU A 255 3.25 20.24 1.84
C GLU A 255 3.92 19.31 2.86
N TYR A 256 3.47 19.41 4.10
CA TYR A 256 4.03 18.67 5.22
C TYR A 256 2.93 18.03 6.06
N LEU A 257 3.29 16.93 6.72
CA LEU A 257 2.54 16.34 7.83
C LEU A 257 3.24 16.63 9.15
N VAL A 258 2.47 16.77 10.22
CA VAL A 258 3.00 16.70 11.58
C VAL A 258 2.26 15.60 12.32
N ALA A 259 3.01 14.63 12.84
CA ALA A 259 2.49 13.55 13.67
C ALA A 259 2.50 13.98 15.14
N VAL A 260 1.32 14.09 15.75
CA VAL A 260 1.15 14.48 17.15
C VAL A 260 0.60 13.27 17.92
N PRO A 261 1.12 12.94 19.11
CA PRO A 261 0.53 11.88 19.95
C PRO A 261 -0.97 12.10 20.12
N PHE A 262 -1.77 11.04 20.00
CA PHE A 262 -3.23 11.14 19.97
C PHE A 262 -3.82 12.02 21.08
N GLU A 263 -3.34 11.84 22.31
CA GLU A 263 -3.84 12.55 23.50
C GLU A 263 -3.70 14.07 23.39
N GLU A 264 -2.57 14.54 22.85
CA GLU A 264 -2.34 15.97 22.58
C GLU A 264 -3.04 16.40 21.28
N GLY A 265 -3.05 15.53 20.25
CA GLY A 265 -3.68 15.79 18.95
C GLY A 265 -5.15 16.18 19.08
N LEU A 266 -5.90 15.54 20.00
CA LEU A 266 -7.30 15.87 20.29
C LEU A 266 -7.52 17.33 20.71
N LEU A 267 -6.51 18.02 21.26
CA LEU A 267 -6.60 19.43 21.62
C LEU A 267 -6.58 20.34 20.39
N HIS A 268 -6.03 19.84 19.28
CA HIS A 268 -5.74 20.62 18.09
C HIS A 268 -6.78 20.47 16.97
N VAL A 269 -7.60 19.41 16.99
CA VAL A 269 -8.67 19.17 16.01
C VAL A 269 -9.61 20.39 15.90
N GLY A 270 -9.75 20.93 14.69
CA GLY A 270 -10.60 22.09 14.42
C GLY A 270 -10.08 23.41 15.03
N THR A 271 -8.81 23.47 15.43
CA THR A 271 -8.18 24.68 15.96
C THR A 271 -6.96 25.06 15.12
N SER A 272 -6.64 26.36 15.02
CA SER A 272 -5.41 26.82 14.37
C SER A 272 -4.29 26.91 15.42
N THR A 273 -3.41 25.92 15.44
CA THR A 273 -2.27 25.86 16.38
C THR A 273 -0.96 26.00 15.61
N PRO A 274 -0.16 27.06 15.82
CA PRO A 274 1.20 27.15 15.29
C PRO A 274 2.07 25.98 15.75
N ILE A 275 2.85 25.38 14.85
CA ILE A 275 3.72 24.23 15.18
C ILE A 275 4.71 24.56 16.31
N ASP A 276 5.21 25.80 16.35
CA ASP A 276 6.15 26.28 17.38
C ASP A 276 5.56 26.27 18.80
N ASN A 277 4.24 26.11 18.94
CA ASN A 277 3.55 26.01 20.22
C ASN A 277 3.43 24.55 20.71
N LEU A 278 3.79 23.56 19.90
CA LEU A 278 3.82 22.16 20.32
C LEU A 278 4.93 21.96 21.35
N LYS A 279 4.60 21.21 22.40
CA LYS A 279 5.57 20.87 23.45
C LYS A 279 6.50 19.75 22.97
N PRO A 280 7.73 19.68 23.49
CA PRO A 280 8.54 18.47 23.35
C PRO A 280 7.78 17.26 23.90
N LEU A 281 8.02 16.08 23.31
CA LEU A 281 7.33 14.84 23.66
C LEU A 281 7.48 14.51 25.16
N GLU A 282 8.61 14.84 25.77
CA GLU A 282 8.87 14.64 27.20
C GLU A 282 8.01 15.50 28.12
N GLU A 283 7.48 16.61 27.63
CA GLU A 283 6.71 17.62 28.37
C GLU A 283 5.21 17.58 28.07
N MET A 284 4.79 16.75 27.10
CA MET A 284 3.39 16.57 26.72
C MET A 284 2.57 15.87 27.82
N ASN A 285 1.26 16.14 27.80
CA ASN A 285 0.33 15.49 28.69
C ASN A 285 -0.29 14.27 28.01
N PHE A 286 0.09 13.08 28.50
CA PHE A 286 -0.47 11.81 28.05
C PHE A 286 -1.53 11.26 29.01
N GLU A 287 -1.96 12.07 29.99
CA GLU A 287 -3.08 11.70 30.85
C GLU A 287 -4.39 11.76 30.05
N PHE A 288 -5.23 10.74 30.27
CA PHE A 288 -6.54 10.62 29.68
C PHE A 288 -7.38 11.89 29.89
N GLY A 289 -7.95 12.38 28.79
CA GLY A 289 -8.87 13.51 28.80
C GLY A 289 -10.24 13.14 29.40
N ASP A 290 -11.28 13.87 28.99
CA ASP A 290 -12.64 13.51 29.32
C ASP A 290 -13.07 12.31 28.46
N MET A 291 -13.15 11.10 29.05
CA MET A 291 -13.62 9.89 28.35
C MET A 291 -15.07 9.96 27.88
N SER A 292 -15.83 10.99 28.30
CA SER A 292 -17.17 11.29 27.80
C SER A 292 -17.20 12.39 26.75
N SER A 293 -16.03 12.84 26.27
CA SER A 293 -15.93 13.82 25.18
C SER A 293 -16.41 13.20 23.87
N GLU A 294 -17.40 13.87 23.27
CA GLU A 294 -18.00 13.54 21.96
C GLU A 294 -17.90 14.76 21.02
N ARG A 295 -16.76 15.48 21.04
CA ARG A 295 -16.62 16.74 20.28
C ARG A 295 -16.64 16.49 18.77
N PHE A 296 -16.09 15.36 18.35
CA PHE A 296 -15.99 14.91 16.96
C PHE A 296 -15.90 13.38 16.92
N MET A 297 -15.97 12.81 15.73
CA MET A 297 -15.78 11.38 15.51
C MET A 297 -14.30 11.02 15.62
N GLY A 298 -13.98 9.90 16.27
CA GLY A 298 -12.63 9.51 16.64
C GLY A 298 -12.12 10.19 17.92
N ASP A 299 -13.03 10.79 18.71
CA ASP A 299 -12.67 11.34 20.04
C ASP A 299 -12.54 10.19 21.06
N TRP A 300 -12.20 10.51 22.30
CA TRP A 300 -11.97 9.52 23.36
C TRP A 300 -13.12 8.53 23.56
N HIS A 301 -14.38 8.95 23.38
CA HIS A 301 -15.53 8.06 23.55
C HIS A 301 -15.57 6.91 22.53
N ASP A 302 -14.97 7.11 21.35
CA ASP A 302 -14.97 6.14 20.25
C ASP A 302 -13.89 5.05 20.40
N ARG A 303 -13.00 5.18 21.39
CA ARG A 303 -11.96 4.18 21.70
C ARG A 303 -12.57 2.94 22.34
N ASP A 304 -12.49 1.80 21.66
CA ASP A 304 -12.82 0.48 22.20
C ASP A 304 -11.56 -0.32 22.59
N GLU A 305 -11.71 -1.58 23.00
CA GLU A 305 -10.61 -2.47 23.38
C GLU A 305 -9.55 -2.65 22.27
N SER A 306 -9.95 -2.61 21.00
CA SER A 306 -9.05 -2.79 19.85
C SER A 306 -8.32 -1.49 19.47
N HIS A 307 -8.81 -0.34 19.94
CA HIS A 307 -8.24 0.96 19.64
C HIS A 307 -7.55 1.61 20.85
N GLN A 308 -7.24 0.88 21.93
CA GLN A 308 -6.59 1.48 23.12
C GLN A 308 -5.08 1.67 23.01
N HIS A 309 -4.45 1.12 21.96
CA HIS A 309 -3.02 1.26 21.73
C HIS A 309 -2.66 2.69 21.33
N PRO A 310 -1.45 3.19 21.68
CA PRO A 310 -1.04 4.53 21.27
C PRO A 310 -1.06 4.70 19.76
N SER A 311 -1.54 5.86 19.34
CA SER A 311 -1.61 6.26 17.94
C SER A 311 -1.19 7.71 17.77
N VAL A 312 -0.96 8.11 16.53
CA VAL A 312 -0.63 9.48 16.17
C VAL A 312 -1.74 10.09 15.34
N MET A 313 -2.04 11.35 15.63
CA MET A 313 -2.89 12.17 14.81
C MET A 313 -2.05 12.96 13.82
N LEU A 314 -2.39 12.86 12.53
CA LEU A 314 -1.71 13.54 11.46
C LEU A 314 -2.42 14.86 11.12
N PHE A 315 -1.66 15.95 11.12
CA PHE A 315 -2.11 17.28 10.74
C PHE A 315 -1.39 17.77 9.49
N ARG A 316 -2.08 18.56 8.67
CA ARG A 316 -1.44 19.26 7.53
C ARG A 316 -0.72 20.50 8.04
N VAL A 317 0.41 20.81 7.42
CA VAL A 317 1.11 22.09 7.57
C VAL A 317 1.69 22.51 6.22
N THR A 318 1.69 23.82 5.93
CA THR A 318 2.32 24.37 4.71
C THR A 318 3.50 25.26 5.08
N GLN A 319 4.41 25.50 4.12
CA GLN A 319 5.55 26.39 4.35
C GLN A 319 5.11 27.84 4.64
N GLU A 320 4.04 28.29 3.99
CA GLU A 320 3.50 29.65 4.11
C GLU A 320 2.67 29.84 5.38
N ASN A 321 1.99 28.79 5.83
CA ASN A 321 1.19 28.78 7.05
C ASN A 321 1.58 27.58 7.95
N PRO A 322 2.56 27.76 8.86
CA PRO A 322 3.04 26.71 9.75
C PRO A 322 2.10 26.48 10.94
N THR A 323 0.82 26.25 10.68
CA THR A 323 -0.19 25.89 11.67
C THR A 323 -0.76 24.52 11.38
N LEU A 324 -1.06 23.76 12.43
CA LEU A 324 -1.79 22.50 12.33
C LEU A 324 -3.17 22.76 11.76
N GLU A 325 -3.49 22.08 10.66
CA GLU A 325 -4.79 22.11 10.01
C GLU A 325 -5.36 20.69 9.91
N SER A 326 -6.65 20.54 10.24
CA SER A 326 -7.40 19.37 9.82
C SER A 326 -7.47 19.39 8.29
N PHE A 327 -7.03 18.30 7.65
CA PHE A 327 -6.93 18.24 6.20
C PHE A 327 -8.29 18.55 5.52
N PHE A 328 -8.21 19.19 4.34
CA PHE A 328 -9.31 19.44 3.38
C PHE A 328 -10.26 20.64 3.61
N GLU A 329 -10.07 21.49 4.63
CA GLU A 329 -10.76 22.78 4.64
C GLU A 329 -10.22 23.66 3.48
N GLY A 330 -11.02 23.84 2.43
CA GLY A 330 -10.63 24.62 1.24
C GLY A 330 -9.81 23.87 0.18
N PHE A 331 -9.70 22.54 0.27
CA PHE A 331 -9.14 21.67 -0.78
C PHE A 331 -10.17 21.41 -1.89
N GLU A 332 -10.89 22.47 -2.27
CA GLU A 332 -11.73 22.49 -3.46
C GLU A 332 -10.83 22.86 -4.64
N ASP A 333 -10.59 21.90 -5.53
CA ASP A 333 -10.00 22.09 -6.87
C ASP A 333 -8.54 22.59 -6.96
N GLN A 334 -7.76 22.60 -5.87
CA GLN A 334 -6.34 22.98 -5.97
C GLN A 334 -5.45 21.82 -6.43
N ASN A 335 -5.19 21.81 -7.75
CA ASN A 335 -3.99 21.32 -8.46
C ASN A 335 -3.34 20.02 -7.94
N ALA A 336 -3.30 18.99 -8.80
CA ALA A 336 -2.55 17.74 -8.62
C ALA A 336 -1.32 17.88 -7.71
N MET A 337 -1.41 17.34 -6.49
CA MET A 337 -0.28 17.27 -5.57
C MET A 337 0.66 16.17 -6.04
N MET A 338 1.95 16.50 -6.13
CA MET A 338 3.00 15.52 -6.38
C MET A 338 3.48 15.01 -5.03
N PHE A 339 3.03 13.79 -4.68
CA PHE A 339 3.47 13.13 -3.46
C PHE A 339 4.93 12.69 -3.56
N MET A 340 5.66 12.89 -2.47
CA MET A 340 7.02 12.40 -2.31
C MET A 340 7.00 10.87 -2.21
N ARG A 341 7.96 10.24 -2.89
CA ARG A 341 8.27 8.82 -2.81
C ARG A 341 9.74 8.70 -2.42
N THR A 342 10.08 7.76 -1.55
CA THR A 342 11.47 7.58 -1.13
C THR A 342 12.30 6.98 -2.27
N ASP A 343 13.61 7.13 -2.20
CA ASP A 343 14.53 6.56 -3.20
C ASP A 343 14.43 5.03 -3.24
N GLU A 344 14.30 4.38 -2.08
CA GLU A 344 14.14 2.93 -1.97
C GLU A 344 12.84 2.46 -2.64
N GLU A 345 11.73 3.14 -2.38
CA GLU A 345 10.44 2.84 -3.01
C GLU A 345 10.50 3.05 -4.53
N THR A 346 11.08 4.16 -4.99
CA THR A 346 11.19 4.47 -6.42
C THR A 346 12.05 3.44 -7.15
N ALA A 347 13.14 2.97 -6.50
CA ALA A 347 13.98 1.92 -7.05
C ALA A 347 13.27 0.56 -7.14
N ASP A 348 12.48 0.20 -6.13
CA ASP A 348 11.68 -1.02 -6.10
C ASP A 348 10.55 -0.99 -7.15
N MET A 349 9.83 0.13 -7.28
CA MET A 349 8.82 0.34 -8.34
C MET A 349 9.44 0.17 -9.73
N SER A 350 10.59 0.80 -9.98
CA SER A 350 11.29 0.67 -11.27
C SER A 350 11.74 -0.77 -11.54
N SER A 351 12.24 -1.46 -10.52
CA SER A 351 12.65 -2.87 -10.63
C SER A 351 11.45 -3.76 -10.95
N LYS A 352 10.32 -3.58 -10.25
CA LYS A 352 9.04 -4.26 -10.51
C LYS A 352 8.56 -4.04 -11.94
N ALA A 353 8.51 -2.78 -12.39
CA ALA A 353 8.05 -2.44 -13.73
C ALA A 353 8.90 -3.09 -14.83
N ARG A 354 10.23 -3.11 -14.64
CA ARG A 354 11.17 -3.73 -15.59
C ARG A 354 11.10 -5.26 -15.58
N LEU A 355 10.94 -5.91 -14.43
CA LEU A 355 10.83 -7.37 -14.35
C LEU A 355 9.52 -7.87 -14.95
N ARG A 356 8.43 -7.14 -14.71
CA ARG A 356 7.09 -7.48 -15.19
C ARG A 356 6.78 -6.91 -16.59
N TRP A 357 7.79 -6.42 -17.31
CA TRP A 357 7.66 -5.86 -18.67
C TRP A 357 7.07 -6.84 -19.70
N GLU A 358 7.36 -8.13 -19.55
CA GLU A 358 6.83 -9.16 -20.43
C GLU A 358 5.29 -9.28 -20.35
N TYR A 359 4.70 -9.05 -19.17
CA TYR A 359 3.25 -9.04 -19.01
C TYR A 359 2.63 -7.83 -19.72
N PHE A 360 3.26 -6.65 -19.59
CA PHE A 360 2.81 -5.44 -20.27
C PHE A 360 2.86 -5.60 -21.79
N THR A 361 3.99 -6.06 -22.33
CA THR A 361 4.14 -6.26 -23.79
C THR A 361 3.21 -7.34 -24.31
N HIS A 362 2.94 -8.39 -23.54
CA HIS A 362 1.93 -9.38 -23.88
C HIS A 362 0.54 -8.74 -24.03
N MET A 363 0.12 -7.89 -23.09
CA MET A 363 -1.15 -7.18 -23.20
C MET A 363 -1.15 -6.20 -24.38
N LEU A 364 -0.05 -5.48 -24.60
CA LEU A 364 0.10 -4.53 -25.70
C LEU A 364 0.05 -5.23 -27.07
N ASP A 365 0.64 -6.42 -27.22
CA ASP A 365 0.59 -7.23 -28.46
C ASP A 365 -0.85 -7.68 -28.80
N ASN A 366 -1.64 -8.01 -27.78
CA ASN A 366 -2.98 -8.55 -27.95
C ASN A 366 -4.06 -7.47 -28.08
N TYR A 367 -3.94 -6.39 -27.31
CA TYR A 367 -5.00 -5.38 -27.13
C TYR A 367 -4.55 -3.94 -27.42
N GLY A 368 -3.24 -3.70 -27.60
CA GLY A 368 -2.70 -2.39 -27.93
C GLY A 368 -3.17 -1.87 -29.29
N PRO A 369 -3.05 -0.55 -29.52
CA PRO A 369 -3.39 0.07 -30.79
C PRO A 369 -2.54 -0.56 -31.90
N LYS A 370 -3.20 -1.26 -32.83
CA LYS A 370 -2.51 -1.87 -33.97
C LYS A 370 -2.14 -0.78 -34.95
N PRO A 371 -0.89 -0.73 -35.44
CA PRO A 371 -0.50 0.25 -36.43
C PRO A 371 -1.42 0.11 -37.64
N VAL A 372 -2.21 1.15 -37.92
CA VAL A 372 -3.03 1.20 -39.12
C VAL A 372 -2.08 1.10 -40.30
N ALA A 373 -2.09 -0.04 -40.98
CA ALA A 373 -1.37 -0.19 -42.22
C ALA A 373 -1.92 0.89 -43.16
N LEU A 374 -1.13 1.94 -43.39
CA LEU A 374 -1.38 2.95 -44.42
C LEU A 374 -1.59 2.21 -45.74
N LYS A 375 -2.84 1.86 -46.06
CA LYS A 375 -3.21 1.41 -47.39
C LYS A 375 -2.91 2.60 -48.28
N LYS A 376 -1.79 2.54 -49.01
CA LYS A 376 -1.49 3.42 -50.15
C LYS A 376 -2.52 3.17 -51.25
N GLY A 377 -3.77 3.51 -50.98
CA GLY A 377 -4.86 3.51 -51.93
C GLY A 377 -5.01 4.93 -52.46
N LEU A 378 -4.51 5.16 -53.67
CA LEU A 378 -4.63 6.42 -54.44
C LEU A 378 -6.09 6.89 -54.70
N PHE A 379 -7.09 6.27 -54.06
CA PHE A 379 -8.53 6.53 -54.26
C PHE A 379 -9.30 6.94 -53.00
N ALA A 380 -8.68 6.98 -51.80
CA ALA A 380 -9.39 7.38 -50.57
C ALA A 380 -9.70 8.89 -50.49
N LYS A 381 -9.04 9.72 -51.31
CA LYS A 381 -9.30 11.18 -51.36
C LYS A 381 -10.67 11.57 -51.94
N LEU A 382 -11.48 10.63 -52.44
CA LEU A 382 -12.77 10.94 -53.09
C LEU A 382 -14.00 10.75 -52.20
N LEU A 383 -13.85 10.19 -50.99
CA LEU A 383 -14.94 10.05 -50.03
C LEU A 383 -14.50 10.64 -48.70
N GLY A 384 -14.95 11.87 -48.43
CA GLY A 384 -14.75 12.57 -47.16
C GLY A 384 -15.53 11.93 -46.02
N LYS A 385 -15.16 10.71 -45.65
CA LYS A 385 -15.43 10.17 -44.31
C LYS A 385 -14.12 10.28 -43.54
N SER A 386 -14.10 11.13 -42.52
CA SER A 386 -13.22 10.90 -41.38
C SER A 386 -13.56 9.49 -40.89
N GLU A 387 -12.58 8.59 -40.94
CA GLU A 387 -12.65 7.38 -40.11
C GLU A 387 -12.63 7.92 -38.68
N GLU A 388 -13.78 7.91 -38.01
CA GLU A 388 -13.82 8.00 -36.55
C GLU A 388 -12.99 6.82 -36.07
N GLU A 389 -11.75 7.09 -35.62
CA GLU A 389 -10.97 6.10 -34.89
C GLU A 389 -11.83 5.72 -33.69
N GLU A 390 -12.39 4.50 -33.68
CA GLU A 390 -13.02 3.96 -32.48
C GLU A 390 -11.97 4.06 -31.37
N GLU A 391 -12.22 4.92 -30.37
CA GLU A 391 -11.38 5.00 -29.19
C GLU A 391 -11.31 3.61 -28.58
N SER A 392 -10.11 3.03 -28.58
CA SER A 392 -9.84 1.76 -27.95
C SER A 392 -10.18 1.86 -26.47
N GLU A 393 -10.95 0.92 -25.95
CA GLU A 393 -11.20 0.80 -24.50
C GLU A 393 -9.92 0.53 -23.71
N TRP A 394 -8.85 0.12 -24.40
CA TRP A 394 -7.52 -0.08 -23.83
C TRP A 394 -6.62 1.13 -24.06
N ARG A 395 -5.96 1.58 -22.98
CA ARG A 395 -4.90 2.58 -23.03
C ARG A 395 -3.66 2.06 -22.33
N PHE A 396 -2.50 2.27 -22.93
CA PHE A 396 -1.21 1.80 -22.43
C PHE A 396 -0.29 2.99 -22.22
N LEU A 397 0.24 3.15 -21.02
CA LEU A 397 1.20 4.21 -20.68
C LEU A 397 2.45 3.61 -20.04
N ILE A 398 3.62 4.14 -20.41
CA ILE A 398 4.92 3.75 -19.85
C ILE A 398 5.54 4.98 -19.21
N LYS A 399 5.93 4.90 -17.94
CA LYS A 399 6.66 5.96 -17.24
C LYS A 399 8.15 5.72 -17.37
N CYS A 400 8.88 6.70 -17.87
CA CYS A 400 10.33 6.61 -18.05
C CYS A 400 11.05 7.70 -17.27
N GLY A 401 12.11 7.32 -16.56
CA GLY A 401 13.05 8.26 -15.93
C GLY A 401 14.12 8.68 -16.92
N ILE A 402 14.09 9.94 -17.36
CA ILE A 402 15.03 10.51 -18.32
C ILE A 402 16.04 11.38 -17.58
N SER A 403 17.32 11.10 -17.78
CA SER A 403 18.39 11.87 -17.15
C SER A 403 18.46 13.30 -17.67
N TYR A 404 18.69 14.25 -16.78
CA TYR A 404 19.04 15.64 -17.10
C TYR A 404 20.20 16.10 -16.23
N GLN A 405 20.81 17.22 -16.62
CA GLN A 405 21.72 18.00 -15.79
C GLN A 405 21.11 19.38 -15.58
N ASP A 406 21.02 19.83 -14.35
CA ASP A 406 20.50 21.16 -14.05
C ASP A 406 21.53 22.27 -14.35
N GLU A 407 21.16 23.53 -14.11
CA GLU A 407 22.04 24.69 -14.34
C GLU A 407 23.29 24.70 -13.43
N GLU A 408 23.24 24.01 -12.29
CA GLU A 408 24.34 23.87 -11.33
C GLU A 408 25.27 22.69 -11.68
N GLY A 409 24.85 21.83 -12.61
CA GLY A 409 25.57 20.66 -13.10
C GLY A 409 25.26 19.37 -12.34
N ASP A 410 24.22 19.37 -11.51
CA ASP A 410 23.77 18.20 -10.77
C ASP A 410 22.95 17.28 -11.69
N GLU A 411 23.21 15.97 -11.59
CA GLU A 411 22.52 14.95 -12.38
C GLU A 411 21.21 14.55 -11.70
N GLY A 412 20.12 14.57 -12.46
CA GLY A 412 18.79 14.19 -12.00
C GLY A 412 18.06 13.31 -13.00
N HIS A 413 16.91 12.77 -12.59
CA HIS A 413 15.98 12.08 -13.47
C HIS A 413 14.62 12.76 -13.43
N GLU A 414 14.06 13.07 -14.60
CA GLU A 414 12.68 13.49 -14.73
C GLU A 414 11.84 12.30 -15.19
N HIS A 415 10.80 11.96 -14.43
CA HIS A 415 9.93 10.84 -14.77
C HIS A 415 8.72 11.33 -15.60
N MET A 416 8.63 10.86 -16.84
CA MET A 416 7.62 11.30 -17.79
C MET A 416 6.84 10.11 -18.36
N TRP A 417 5.59 10.36 -18.75
CA TRP A 417 4.70 9.35 -19.32
C TRP A 417 4.75 9.34 -20.84
N PHE A 418 4.76 8.15 -21.42
CA PHE A 418 4.81 7.91 -22.86
C PHE A 418 3.72 6.94 -23.30
N GLU A 419 3.07 7.25 -24.42
CA GLU A 419 2.22 6.30 -25.17
C GLU A 419 3.11 5.46 -26.09
N PRO A 420 3.13 4.11 -25.97
CA PRO A 420 3.95 3.26 -26.82
C PRO A 420 3.40 3.23 -28.26
N LEU A 421 4.28 3.43 -29.24
CA LEU A 421 3.94 3.39 -30.67
C LEU A 421 4.44 2.11 -31.35
N THR A 422 5.69 1.73 -31.07
CA THR A 422 6.33 0.51 -31.57
C THR A 422 7.19 -0.10 -30.49
N TRP A 423 7.35 -1.43 -30.47
CA TRP A 423 8.22 -2.12 -29.53
C TRP A 423 8.82 -3.37 -30.15
N ASN A 424 10.03 -3.72 -29.69
CA ASN A 424 10.72 -4.95 -30.05
C ASN A 424 11.69 -5.34 -28.92
N GLY A 425 11.30 -6.33 -28.12
CA GLY A 425 12.06 -6.74 -26.95
C GLY A 425 12.21 -5.59 -25.94
N ASP A 426 13.45 -5.18 -25.70
CA ASP A 426 13.79 -4.14 -24.72
C ASP A 426 13.80 -2.72 -25.31
N GLN A 427 13.42 -2.52 -26.57
CA GLN A 427 13.39 -1.20 -27.23
C GLN A 427 11.97 -0.83 -27.66
N PHE A 428 11.61 0.45 -27.50
CA PHE A 428 10.31 0.96 -27.95
C PHE A 428 10.40 2.44 -28.37
N GLU A 429 9.48 2.86 -29.24
CA GLU A 429 9.24 4.29 -29.52
C GLU A 429 8.03 4.75 -28.71
N GLY A 430 8.19 5.82 -27.94
CA GLY A 430 7.14 6.40 -27.11
C GLY A 430 6.82 7.82 -27.53
N ARG A 431 5.53 8.18 -27.57
CA ARG A 431 5.07 9.56 -27.66
C ARG A 431 4.93 10.16 -26.27
N LEU A 432 5.66 11.22 -25.96
CA LEU A 432 5.57 11.92 -24.69
C LEU A 432 4.20 12.60 -24.53
N ILE A 433 3.53 12.42 -23.39
CA ILE A 433 2.16 12.96 -23.16
C ILE A 433 2.09 14.09 -22.13
N ASN A 434 3.17 14.40 -21.42
CA ASN A 434 3.24 15.52 -20.48
C ASN A 434 4.35 16.49 -20.85
N HIS A 435 4.20 17.76 -20.48
CA HIS A 435 5.23 18.77 -20.63
C HIS A 435 6.42 18.47 -19.69
N PRO A 436 7.67 18.40 -20.20
CA PRO A 436 8.85 18.29 -19.34
C PRO A 436 9.11 19.58 -18.56
N PHE A 437 9.66 19.44 -17.35
CA PHE A 437 10.11 20.54 -16.51
C PHE A 437 11.61 20.81 -16.64
N TYR A 438 12.43 19.75 -16.72
CA TYR A 438 13.89 19.83 -16.68
C TYR A 438 14.56 19.26 -17.93
N VAL A 439 13.94 18.30 -18.62
CA VAL A 439 14.48 17.70 -19.84
C VAL A 439 14.19 18.59 -21.05
N GLU A 440 15.04 19.60 -21.28
CA GLU A 440 14.89 20.59 -22.38
C GLU A 440 14.96 19.99 -23.80
N THR A 441 15.48 18.77 -23.93
CA THR A 441 15.63 18.08 -25.22
C THR A 441 14.36 17.39 -25.69
N MET A 442 13.32 17.36 -24.85
CA MET A 442 12.03 16.75 -25.15
C MET A 442 10.90 17.78 -25.09
N GLU A 443 9.84 17.53 -25.84
CA GLU A 443 8.61 18.31 -25.86
C GLU A 443 7.38 17.38 -25.89
N GLU A 444 6.30 17.83 -25.26
CA GLU A 444 5.00 17.14 -25.27
C GLU A 444 4.55 16.84 -26.72
N GLY A 445 4.09 15.62 -26.97
CA GLY A 445 3.71 15.12 -28.29
C GLY A 445 4.88 14.63 -29.15
N GLY A 446 6.13 14.87 -28.74
CA GLY A 446 7.32 14.34 -29.42
C GLY A 446 7.44 12.82 -29.32
N VAL A 447 8.10 12.20 -30.29
CA VAL A 447 8.33 10.75 -30.34
C VAL A 447 9.81 10.44 -30.15
N TYR A 448 10.11 9.60 -29.15
CA TYR A 448 11.49 9.33 -28.74
C TYR A 448 11.76 7.82 -28.68
N PRO A 449 12.98 7.39 -29.07
CA PRO A 449 13.42 6.02 -28.84
C PRO A 449 13.76 5.83 -27.35
N LEU A 450 13.23 4.76 -26.76
CA LEU A 450 13.39 4.41 -25.36
C LEU A 450 13.76 2.93 -25.23
N THR A 451 14.22 2.56 -24.04
CA THR A 451 14.59 1.18 -23.71
C THR A 451 14.01 0.78 -22.37
N ARG A 452 13.97 -0.53 -22.10
CA ARG A 452 13.54 -1.10 -20.83
C ARG A 452 14.27 -0.49 -19.62
N ASP A 453 15.53 -0.12 -19.76
CA ASP A 453 16.30 0.52 -18.69
C ASP A 453 15.75 1.91 -18.30
N HIS A 454 15.05 2.59 -19.20
CA HIS A 454 14.40 3.85 -18.88
C HIS A 454 13.10 3.66 -18.08
N ILE A 455 12.50 2.45 -18.09
CA ILE A 455 11.21 2.20 -17.46
C ILE A 455 11.32 2.32 -15.95
N THR A 456 10.44 3.14 -15.38
CA THR A 456 10.30 3.35 -13.94
C THR A 456 8.92 2.93 -13.43
N ASP A 457 7.92 2.90 -14.31
CA ASP A 457 6.59 2.37 -14.03
C ASP A 457 5.83 2.15 -15.35
N TRP A 458 4.66 1.52 -15.31
CA TRP A 458 3.71 1.52 -16.44
C TRP A 458 2.28 1.31 -15.93
N THR A 459 1.30 1.69 -16.74
CA THR A 459 -0.11 1.49 -16.41
C THR A 459 -0.90 1.13 -17.65
N ILE A 460 -1.80 0.16 -17.50
CA ILE A 460 -2.78 -0.21 -18.50
C ILE A 460 -4.15 0.20 -17.97
N TYR A 461 -4.89 0.97 -18.75
CA TYR A 461 -6.29 1.26 -18.47
C TYR A 461 -7.17 0.40 -19.37
N TYR A 462 -8.21 -0.17 -18.77
CA TYR A 462 -9.25 -0.89 -19.49
C TYR A 462 -10.57 -0.66 -18.77
N GLN A 463 -11.57 -0.14 -19.49
CA GLN A 463 -12.83 0.33 -18.92
C GLN A 463 -12.56 1.32 -17.76
N ASP A 464 -13.16 1.10 -16.59
CA ASP A 464 -12.97 1.92 -15.39
C ASP A 464 -11.78 1.45 -14.53
N GLY A 465 -11.05 0.43 -14.97
CA GLY A 465 -9.92 -0.17 -14.26
C GLY A 465 -8.56 0.39 -14.65
N SER A 466 -7.61 0.34 -13.72
CA SER A 466 -6.18 0.55 -13.98
C SER A 466 -5.36 -0.62 -13.44
N TYR A 467 -4.37 -1.04 -14.23
CA TYR A 467 -3.53 -2.19 -13.96
C TYR A 467 -2.07 -1.78 -14.03
N THR A 468 -1.34 -2.06 -12.95
CA THR A 468 0.05 -1.65 -12.72
C THR A 468 0.95 -2.89 -12.70
N PRO A 469 2.28 -2.75 -12.54
CA PRO A 469 3.14 -3.91 -12.30
C PRO A 469 2.63 -4.81 -11.18
N ASP A 470 2.00 -4.28 -10.14
CA ASP A 470 1.50 -5.05 -9.00
C ASP A 470 0.17 -5.77 -9.23
N THR A 471 -0.62 -5.33 -10.21
CA THR A 471 -1.99 -5.83 -10.41
C THR A 471 -2.23 -6.45 -11.78
N ILE A 472 -1.23 -6.47 -12.68
CA ILE A 472 -1.37 -7.01 -14.05
C ILE A 472 -1.81 -8.47 -14.11
N TYR A 473 -1.53 -9.28 -13.09
CA TYR A 473 -1.99 -10.67 -13.01
C TYR A 473 -3.51 -10.81 -13.06
N LYS A 474 -4.23 -9.77 -12.65
CA LYS A 474 -5.69 -9.69 -12.73
C LYS A 474 -6.19 -9.75 -14.17
N LEU A 475 -5.41 -9.27 -15.13
CA LEU A 475 -5.70 -9.39 -16.56
C LEU A 475 -5.30 -10.75 -17.15
N LEU A 476 -4.63 -11.61 -16.37
CA LEU A 476 -4.16 -12.93 -16.83
C LEU A 476 -4.99 -14.06 -16.23
N SER A 477 -5.52 -13.87 -15.03
CA SER A 477 -6.43 -14.81 -14.41
C SER A 477 -7.78 -14.73 -15.14
N GLY A 478 -8.15 -15.82 -15.84
CA GLY A 478 -9.35 -15.87 -16.68
C GLY A 478 -10.68 -15.61 -15.96
N ALA A 479 -10.68 -15.42 -14.63
CA ALA A 479 -11.84 -15.01 -13.86
C ALA A 479 -12.21 -13.52 -14.06
N GLN A 480 -11.27 -12.66 -14.47
CA GLN A 480 -11.52 -11.21 -14.63
C GLN A 480 -11.45 -10.72 -16.08
N VAL A 481 -11.06 -11.57 -17.04
CA VAL A 481 -11.00 -11.21 -18.47
C VAL A 481 -12.02 -12.04 -19.26
N HIS A 482 -13.30 -11.81 -19.00
CA HIS A 482 -14.41 -12.32 -19.81
C HIS A 482 -15.48 -11.26 -20.02
#